data_AF-A0A1G2EMF2-F1
#
_entry.id   AF-A0A1G2EMF2-F1
#
_cell.length_a   1.000
_cell.length_b   1.000
_cell.length_c   1.000
_cell.angle_alpha   90.00
_cell.angle_beta   90.00
_cell.angle_gamma   90.00
#
_symmetry.space_group_name_H-M   'P 1'
#
loop_
_entity.id
_entity.type
_entity.pdbx_description
1 polymer ?
#
loop_
_entity_poly.entity_id
_entity_poly.type
_entity_poly.pdbx_seq_one_letter_code
_entity_poly.pdbx_strand_id
1 'polypeptide(L)' 'MANNLNNNLKQLSEIAEWFDSRQDIDIEEGLKKVKEAVKLIKQSKERLAEIENEFEEISKEIELDEEKTV' A
#
# COMPACT_ATOMS: atom_id res chain seq x y z
N MET A 1 -6.58 -13.39 6.83
CA MET A 1 -6.99 -12.56 5.67
C MET A 1 -5.86 -11.58 5.43
N ALA A 2 -4.99 -11.87 4.46
CA ALA A 2 -3.83 -11.01 4.19
C ALA A 2 -4.31 -9.60 3.83
N ASN A 3 -3.69 -8.58 4.43
CA ASN A 3 -3.84 -7.19 4.00
C ASN A 3 -3.35 -7.09 2.56
N ASN A 4 -4.24 -7.27 1.58
CA ASN A 4 -3.87 -7.22 0.18
C ASN A 4 -3.71 -5.75 -0.20
N LEU A 5 -2.51 -5.38 -0.66
CA LEU A 5 -2.16 -4.03 -1.11
C LEU A 5 -3.23 -3.47 -2.07
N ASN A 6 -3.78 -4.30 -2.97
CA ASN A 6 -4.83 -3.90 -3.89
C ASN A 6 -6.10 -3.41 -3.16
N ASN A 7 -6.51 -4.10 -2.10
CA ASN A 7 -7.67 -3.68 -1.31
C ASN A 7 -7.41 -2.34 -0.62
N ASN A 8 -6.22 -2.15 -0.04
CA ASN A 8 -5.88 -0.88 0.61
C ASN A 8 -5.88 0.28 -0.40
N LEU A 9 -5.32 0.07 -1.59
CA LEU A 9 -5.31 1.07 -2.67
C LEU A 9 -6.73 1.38 -3.15
N LYS A 10 -7.59 0.37 -3.29
CA LYS A 10 -9.00 0.56 -3.63
C LYS A 10 -9.72 1.39 -2.57
N GLN A 11 -9.56 1.07 -1.29
CA GLN A 11 -10.17 1.85 -0.20
C GLN A 11 -9.65 3.29 -0.15
N LEU A 12 -8.37 3.51 -0.46
CA LEU A 12 -7.81 4.86 -0.58
C LEU A 12 -8.44 5.65 -1.74
N SER A 13 -8.69 5.00 -2.90
CA SER A 13 -9.44 5.61 -4.02
C SER A 13 -10.85 5.98 -3.60
N GLU A 14 -11.56 5.07 -2.91
CA GLU A 14 -12.91 5.32 -2.41
C GLU A 14 -12.96 6.50 -1.42
N ILE A 15 -11.93 6.66 -0.57
CA ILE A 15 -11.82 7.82 0.32
C ILE A 15 -11.61 9.11 -0.48
N ALA A 16 -10.74 9.11 -1.50
CA ALA A 16 -10.51 10.28 -2.35
C ALA A 16 -11.78 10.68 -3.11
N GLU A 17 -12.46 9.72 -3.72
CA GLU A 17 -13.74 9.93 -4.42
C GLU A 17 -14.83 10.45 -3.47
N TRP A 18 -14.84 9.98 -2.21
CA TRP A 18 -15.76 10.49 -1.20
C TRP A 18 -15.53 11.99 -0.92
N PHE A 19 -14.28 12.45 -0.89
CA PHE A 19 -13.97 13.88 -0.72
C PHE A 19 -14.40 14.69 -1.95
N ASP A 20 -14.14 14.19 -3.15
CA ASP A 20 -14.44 14.88 -4.40
C ASP A 20 -15.96 14.96 -4.70
N SER A 21 -16.73 13.99 -4.22
CA SER A 21 -18.18 13.91 -4.48
C SER A 21 -19.03 14.86 -3.64
N ARG A 22 -18.47 15.55 -2.64
CA ARG A 22 -19.23 16.39 -1.71
C ARG A 22 -18.94 17.89 -1.91
N GLN A 23 -20.02 18.67 -2.03
CA GLN A 23 -19.93 20.14 -2.16
C GLN A 23 -19.76 20.85 -0.81
N ASP A 24 -20.38 20.32 0.25
CA ASP A 24 -20.17 20.76 1.64
C ASP A 24 -19.74 19.55 2.48
N ILE A 25 -18.50 19.59 2.96
CA ILE A 25 -17.90 18.50 3.73
C ILE A 25 -18.10 18.76 5.22
N ASP A 26 -18.71 17.80 5.92
CA ASP A 26 -18.67 17.73 7.37
C ASP A 26 -17.22 17.47 7.81
N ILE A 27 -16.66 18.43 8.57
CA ILE A 27 -15.26 18.40 9.00
C ILE A 27 -14.97 17.20 9.93
N GLU A 28 -15.92 16.81 10.78
CA GLU A 28 -15.74 15.66 11.67
C GLU A 28 -15.74 14.34 10.89
N GLU A 29 -16.60 14.22 9.88
CA GLU A 29 -16.60 13.06 8.97
C GLU A 29 -15.33 13.02 8.12
N GLY A 30 -14.90 14.17 7.59
CA GLY A 30 -13.64 14.32 6.86
C GLY A 30 -12.44 13.90 7.70
N LEU A 31 -12.37 14.31 8.97
CA LEU A 31 -11.29 13.92 9.88
C LEU A 31 -11.27 12.40 10.14
N LYS A 32 -12.43 11.74 10.21
CA LYS A 32 -12.51 10.27 10.32
C LYS A 32 -11.94 9.60 9.07
N LYS A 33 -12.27 10.09 7.87
CA LYS A 33 -11.76 9.57 6.59
C LYS A 33 -10.25 9.75 6.45
N VAL A 34 -9.70 10.89 6.88
CA VAL A 34 -8.24 11.10 6.91
C VAL A 34 -7.56 10.10 7.83
N LYS A 35 -8.09 9.85 9.04
CA LYS A 35 -7.52 8.86 9.98
C LYS A 35 -7.54 7.45 9.39
N GLU A 36 -8.62 7.09 8.70
CA GLU A 36 -8.75 5.82 7.99
C GLU A 36 -7.69 5.71 6.86
N ALA A 37 -7.55 6.75 6.04
CA ALA A 37 -6.54 6.80 4.99
C ALA A 37 -5.11 6.66 5.52
N VAL A 38 -4.78 7.32 6.64
CA VAL A 38 -3.45 7.19 7.27
C VAL A 38 -3.15 5.75 7.65
N LYS A 39 -4.13 5.03 8.21
CA LYS A 39 -3.97 3.61 8.55
C LYS A 39 -3.71 2.75 7.31
N LEU A 40 -4.51 2.95 6.25
CA LEU A 40 -4.37 2.23 4.99
C LEU A 40 -3.02 2.50 4.31
N ILE A 41 -2.56 3.75 4.33
CA ILE A 41 -1.25 4.13 3.78
C ILE A 41 -0.12 3.42 4.55
N LYS A 42 -0.19 3.40 5.88
CA LYS A 42 0.82 2.73 6.71
C LYS A 42 0.90 1.24 6.38
N GLN A 43 -0.25 0.55 6.34
CA GLN A 43 -0.33 -0.87 5.99
C GLN A 43 0.17 -1.14 4.56
N SER A 44 -0.12 -0.24 3.62
CA SER A 44 0.33 -0.36 2.23
C SER A 44 1.84 -0.21 2.11
N LYS A 45 2.44 0.74 2.84
CA LYS A 45 3.89 0.93 2.89
C LYS A 45 4.61 -0.27 3.50
N GLU A 46 4.08 -0.81 4.59
CA GLU A 46 4.61 -2.04 5.20
C GLU A 46 4.59 -3.20 4.19
N ARG A 47 3.47 -3.41 3.49
CA ARG A 47 3.38 -4.47 2.48
C ARG A 47 4.29 -4.25 1.27
N LEU A 48 4.49 -3.00 0.84
CA LEU A 48 5.43 -2.68 -0.24
C LEU A 48 6.87 -3.00 0.15
N ALA A 49 7.28 -2.68 1.39
CA ALA A 49 8.61 -2.99 1.88
C ALA A 49 8.85 -4.51 1.96
N GLU A 50 7.83 -5.29 2.36
CA GLU A 50 7.91 -6.76 2.29
C GLU A 50 8.15 -7.25 0.86
N ILE A 51 7.39 -6.74 -0.11
CA ILE A 51 7.53 -7.11 -1.52
C ILE A 51 8.91 -6.72 -2.06
N GLU A 52 9.42 -5.54 -1.71
CA GLU A 52 10.76 -5.07 -2.10
C GLU A 52 11.85 -6.03 -1.59
N ASN A 53 11.76 -6.46 -0.32
CA ASN A 53 12.69 -7.45 0.24
C ASN A 53 12.61 -8.79 -0.51
N GLU A 54 11.41 -9.27 -0.83
CA GLU A 54 11.22 -10.51 -1.61
C GLU A 54 11.91 -10.39 -2.99
N PHE A 55 11.83 -9.24 -3.66
CA PHE A 55 12.53 -8.98 -4.93
C PHE A 55 14.06 -8.95 -4.77
N GLU A 56 14.57 -8.35 -3.69
CA GLU A 56 16.00 -8.34 -3.42
C GLU A 56 16.55 -9.75 -3.18
N GLU A 57 15.83 -10.59 -2.45
CA GLU A 57 16.22 -11.99 -2.22
C GLU A 57 16.29 -12.77 -3.53
N ILE A 58 15.26 -12.67 -4.38
CA ILE A 58 15.25 -13.29 -5.71
C ILE A 58 16.43 -12.80 -6.57
N SER A 59 16.74 -11.51 -6.52
CA SER A 59 17.87 -10.94 -7.29
C SER A 59 19.21 -11.54 -6.84
N LYS A 60 19.42 -11.65 -5.52
CA LYS A 60 20.62 -12.29 -4.95
C LYS A 60 20.72 -13.77 -5.31
N GLU A 61 19.60 -14.49 -5.32
CA GLU A 61 19.58 -15.89 -5.75
C GLU A 61 20.01 -16.06 -7.21
N ILE A 62 19.57 -15.16 -8.10
CA ILE A 62 19.96 -15.16 -9.51
C ILE A 62 21.47 -14.87 -9.65
N GLU A 63 21.98 -13.84 -8.97
CA GLU A 63 23.41 -13.49 -9.02
C GLU A 63 24.31 -14.64 -8.50
N LEU A 64 23.90 -15.30 -7.42
CA LEU A 64 24.62 -16.45 -6.85
C LEU A 64 24.62 -17.68 -7.76
N ASP A 65 23.58 -17.87 -8.58
CA ASP A 65 23.50 -18.98 -9.53
C ASP A 65 24.41 -18.74 -10.74
N GLU A 66 24.49 -17.49 -11.20
CA GLU A 66 25.43 -17.06 -12.25
C GLU A 66 26.89 -17.19 -11.82
N GLU A 67 27.23 -16.85 -10.57
CA GLU A 67 28.61 -16.96 -10.06
C GLU A 67 29.08 -18.42 -9.86
N LYS A 68 28.15 -19.38 -9.72
CA LYS A 68 28.46 -20.82 -9.59
C LYS A 68 28.66 -21.54 -10.93
N THR A 69 28.26 -20.92 -12.04
CA THR A 69 28.34 -21.52 -13.38
C THR A 69 29.56 -21.04 -14.19
N VAL A 70 30.38 -20.14 -13.63
CA VAL A 70 31.65 -19.64 -14.17
C VAL A 70 32.84 -20.24 -13.41
#